data_AF-A0A015JNW3-F1
#
_entry.id   AF-A0A015JNW3-F1
#
_cell.length_a   1.000
_cell.length_b   1.000
_cell.length_c   1.000
_cell.angle_alpha   90.00
_cell.angle_beta   90.00
_cell.angle_gamma   90.00
#
_symmetry.space_group_name_H-M   'P 1'
#
loop_
_entity.id
_entity.type
_entity.pdbx_description
1 polymer ?
#
loop_
_entity_poly.entity_id
_entity_poly.type
_entity_poly.pdbx_seq_one_letter_code
_entity_poly.pdbx_strand_id
1 'polypeptide(L)'
;MRLVLILTLTLSSQVPKYQLNLVSILNRVCYKAKTTSELPFEASAIKDLEYIRRASTSKSKVYIKPIIDNLCESSDSSTDDEEIESPDGSLQNLMKDFQRKLQDQYINSNTTIHITVNENYIVKSLFQWVKDASDDDLLRRPSIVLVLEDVTDTGGVFRQIISTFWNKVLECDLYFTNGIIDNTTESHILGKMLFWTILHCGLWPQWLHKLHIQYFIDEKIDVVNVLKTTNHNVYRLYRQIKHNIDAKKSLNVYLSNREIDGEFSSLSKEEQAAFIAEYEIITIRKKALEELKLGFDRFNIINV
;
A
#
# COMPACT_ATOMS: atom_id res chain seq x y z
N MET A 1 -27.52 -38.88 -21.29
CA MET A 1 -26.59 -39.46 -22.28
C MET A 1 -25.18 -39.37 -21.68
N ARG A 2 -24.44 -40.48 -21.71
CA ARG A 2 -23.15 -40.69 -21.05
C ARG A 2 -22.04 -39.82 -21.68
N LEU A 3 -21.08 -39.36 -20.86
CA LEU A 3 -19.72 -39.88 -20.96
C LEU A 3 -18.97 -39.72 -19.63
N VAL A 4 -18.34 -40.82 -19.23
CA VAL A 4 -17.38 -40.99 -18.14
C VAL A 4 -15.99 -40.97 -18.78
N LEU A 5 -14.99 -40.39 -18.12
CA LEU A 5 -13.60 -40.84 -18.30
C LEU A 5 -12.91 -40.92 -16.93
N ILE A 6 -12.46 -42.12 -16.60
CA ILE A 6 -11.66 -42.50 -15.43
C ILE A 6 -10.18 -42.44 -15.84
N LEU A 7 -9.30 -41.99 -14.94
CA LEU A 7 -7.88 -42.33 -15.01
C LEU A 7 -7.32 -42.58 -13.61
N THR A 8 -7.24 -43.87 -13.27
CA THR A 8 -6.41 -44.47 -12.22
C THR A 8 -4.95 -44.47 -12.66
N LEU A 9 -4.02 -44.10 -11.76
CA LEU A 9 -2.60 -44.43 -11.91
C LEU A 9 -2.06 -45.07 -10.62
N THR A 10 -1.81 -46.36 -10.74
CA THR A 10 -1.02 -47.23 -9.88
C THR A 10 0.47 -46.90 -9.98
N LEU A 11 1.15 -46.79 -8.83
CA LEU A 11 2.61 -46.68 -8.72
C LEU A 11 3.29 -47.97 -9.20
N SER A 12 4.28 -47.83 -10.08
CA SER A 12 5.34 -48.83 -10.28
C SER A 12 6.67 -48.15 -10.53
N SER A 13 7.69 -48.75 -9.95
CA SER A 13 9.07 -48.32 -9.72
C SER A 13 9.93 -48.18 -10.98
N GLN A 14 10.82 -47.18 -11.01
CA GLN A 14 12.28 -47.24 -11.26
C GLN A 14 12.83 -45.86 -11.70
N VAL A 15 13.93 -45.45 -11.08
CA VAL A 15 14.74 -44.21 -11.26
C VAL A 15 15.75 -44.43 -12.43
N PRO A 16 16.40 -43.44 -13.13
CA PRO A 16 16.54 -41.97 -12.96
C PRO A 16 16.45 -41.07 -14.24
N LYS A 17 16.62 -39.75 -14.01
CA LYS A 17 17.17 -38.66 -14.88
C LYS A 17 16.20 -37.66 -15.56
N TYR A 18 16.17 -36.48 -14.92
CA TYR A 18 16.07 -35.10 -15.41
C TYR A 18 14.74 -34.50 -15.93
N GLN A 19 14.36 -33.41 -15.21
CA GLN A 19 13.66 -32.16 -15.56
C GLN A 19 12.16 -31.95 -15.23
N LEU A 20 11.97 -31.09 -14.21
CA LEU A 20 10.99 -29.99 -14.00
C LEU A 20 9.48 -30.19 -14.23
N ASN A 21 8.68 -30.18 -13.13
CA ASN A 21 7.84 -29.03 -12.72
C ASN A 21 6.92 -29.34 -11.51
N LEU A 22 6.83 -28.35 -10.61
CA LEU A 22 5.76 -27.99 -9.64
C LEU A 22 5.07 -29.04 -8.75
N VAL A 23 5.23 -28.89 -7.43
CA VAL A 23 4.23 -28.42 -6.42
C VAL A 23 4.70 -28.91 -5.04
N SER A 24 5.34 -28.05 -4.24
CA SER A 24 5.54 -28.31 -2.81
C SER A 24 4.59 -27.43 -2.01
N ILE A 25 3.45 -27.99 -1.61
CA ILE A 25 2.55 -27.38 -0.63
C ILE A 25 2.84 -28.06 0.72
N LEU A 26 3.16 -27.21 1.72
CA LEU A 26 3.21 -27.46 3.16
C LEU A 26 4.48 -28.12 3.74
N ASN A 27 5.50 -27.29 3.98
CA ASN A 27 6.37 -27.45 5.15
C ASN A 27 6.06 -26.32 6.15
N ARG A 28 5.42 -26.64 7.27
CA ARG A 28 5.30 -25.77 8.45
C ARG A 28 5.61 -26.58 9.70
N VAL A 29 6.55 -26.10 10.52
CA VAL A 29 6.86 -26.67 11.84
C VAL A 29 6.25 -25.77 12.92
N CYS A 30 5.49 -26.37 13.85
CA CYS A 30 4.84 -25.68 14.96
C CYS A 30 5.74 -25.68 16.21
N TYR A 31 5.86 -24.53 16.89
CA TYR A 31 6.41 -24.45 18.25
C TYR A 31 5.54 -23.57 19.14
N LYS A 32 5.42 -23.95 20.42
CA LYS A 32 4.67 -23.23 21.47
C LYS A 32 5.62 -22.54 22.45
N ALA A 33 5.21 -21.39 23.01
CA ALA A 33 5.88 -20.75 24.13
C ALA A 33 5.78 -21.61 25.40
N LYS A 34 6.92 -21.84 26.06
CA LYS A 34 7.08 -22.63 27.30
C LYS A 34 6.43 -21.91 28.49
N THR A 35 5.48 -22.58 29.13
CA THR A 35 5.45 -22.77 30.58
C THR A 35 4.56 -23.97 30.90
N THR A 36 5.05 -24.83 31.80
CA THR A 36 4.46 -26.06 32.37
C THR A 36 4.45 -27.32 31.49
N SER A 37 5.08 -28.34 32.06
CA SER A 37 5.38 -29.68 31.57
C SER A 37 4.16 -30.59 31.65
N GLU A 38 3.59 -30.89 30.49
CA GLU A 38 2.96 -32.16 30.07
C GLU A 38 2.21 -31.84 28.77
N LEU A 39 2.67 -32.41 27.66
CA LEU A 39 2.01 -32.25 26.35
C LEU A 39 0.73 -33.08 26.40
N PRO A 40 -0.46 -32.51 26.11
CA PRO A 40 -1.68 -33.30 26.18
C PRO A 40 -1.81 -34.30 25.01
N PHE A 41 -0.98 -34.20 23.95
CA PHE A 41 -1.06 -35.10 22.78
C PHE A 41 0.29 -35.28 22.06
N GLU A 42 0.54 -36.50 21.57
CA GLU A 42 1.74 -36.85 20.80
C GLU A 42 1.73 -36.34 19.35
N ALA A 43 2.92 -36.08 18.80
CA ALA A 43 3.13 -35.54 17.45
C ALA A 43 2.54 -36.40 16.31
N SER A 44 2.25 -37.67 16.58
CA SER A 44 1.61 -38.61 15.65
C SER A 44 0.11 -38.35 15.44
N ALA A 45 -0.53 -37.50 16.26
CA ALA A 45 -1.97 -37.21 16.20
C ALA A 45 -2.38 -36.17 15.12
N ILE A 46 -1.41 -35.57 14.41
CA ILE A 46 -1.69 -34.57 13.36
C ILE A 46 -1.96 -35.30 12.04
N LYS A 47 -3.20 -35.75 11.82
CA LYS A 47 -3.59 -36.33 10.54
C LYS A 47 -4.94 -35.88 9.98
N ASP A 48 -5.72 -35.03 10.65
CA ASP A 48 -7.07 -34.74 10.18
C ASP A 48 -7.54 -33.28 10.32
N LEU A 49 -8.40 -32.85 9.38
CA LEU A 49 -9.07 -31.54 9.33
C LEU A 49 -9.88 -31.24 10.61
N GLU A 50 -10.33 -32.27 11.33
CA GLU A 50 -10.94 -32.13 12.65
C GLU A 50 -10.00 -31.54 13.71
N TYR A 51 -8.69 -31.78 13.61
CA TYR A 51 -7.69 -31.24 14.53
C TYR A 51 -7.65 -29.71 14.46
N ILE A 52 -7.66 -29.16 13.24
CA ILE A 52 -7.70 -27.71 12.99
C ILE A 52 -9.00 -27.12 13.54
N ARG A 53 -10.12 -27.83 13.36
CA ARG A 53 -11.45 -27.40 13.81
C ARG A 53 -11.60 -27.40 15.35
N ARG A 54 -10.93 -28.30 16.06
CA ARG A 54 -10.88 -28.30 17.54
C ARG A 54 -9.89 -27.27 18.09
N ALA A 55 -8.79 -27.00 17.38
CA ALA A 55 -7.84 -25.95 17.74
C ALA A 55 -8.42 -24.54 17.54
N SER A 56 -9.30 -24.34 16.54
CA SER A 56 -9.95 -23.04 16.29
C SER A 56 -11.06 -22.69 17.29
N THR A 57 -11.60 -23.68 18.01
CA THR A 57 -12.72 -23.50 18.96
C THR A 57 -12.27 -23.45 20.42
N SER A 58 -11.01 -23.79 20.73
CA SER A 58 -10.45 -23.66 22.07
C SER A 58 -9.76 -22.29 22.22
N LYS A 59 -10.03 -21.57 23.33
CA LYS A 59 -9.48 -20.22 23.66
C LYS A 59 -7.92 -20.13 23.75
N SER A 60 -7.21 -21.16 23.33
CA SER A 60 -5.75 -21.23 23.24
C SER A 60 -5.28 -20.59 21.93
N LYS A 61 -4.75 -19.36 22.03
CA LYS A 61 -4.09 -18.62 20.94
C LYS A 61 -3.01 -19.49 20.27
N VAL A 62 -3.31 -20.06 19.10
CA VAL A 62 -2.30 -20.68 18.23
C VAL A 62 -1.76 -19.58 17.31
N TYR A 63 -0.51 -19.16 17.54
CA TYR A 63 0.18 -18.23 16.65
C TYR A 63 0.88 -19.01 15.54
N ILE A 64 0.57 -18.69 14.28
CA ILE A 64 1.23 -19.26 13.11
C ILE A 64 2.16 -18.17 12.54
N LYS A 65 3.48 -18.33 12.72
CA LYS A 65 4.47 -17.43 12.10
C LYS A 65 4.68 -17.86 10.63
N PRO A 66 4.69 -16.95 9.64
CA PRO A 66 5.21 -17.25 8.32
C PRO A 66 6.71 -17.55 8.40
N ILE A 67 7.17 -18.61 7.72
CA ILE A 67 8.59 -18.80 7.44
C ILE A 67 8.93 -17.85 6.29
N ILE A 68 9.78 -16.86 6.56
CA ILE A 68 10.47 -16.12 5.50
C ILE A 68 11.68 -16.98 5.18
N ASP A 69 11.63 -17.72 4.06
CA ASP A 69 12.83 -18.33 3.52
C ASP A 69 13.70 -17.19 2.99
N ASN A 70 14.76 -16.86 3.72
CA ASN A 70 15.87 -16.11 3.17
C ASN A 70 16.57 -16.99 2.13
N LEU A 71 16.05 -17.01 0.91
CA LEU A 71 16.75 -17.50 -0.26
C LEU A 71 17.23 -16.30 -1.07
N CYS A 72 18.39 -15.78 -0.67
CA CYS A 72 19.35 -15.16 -1.58
C CYS A 72 20.70 -15.13 -0.85
N GLU A 73 21.37 -16.27 -0.85
CA GLU A 73 22.81 -16.30 -0.63
C GLU A 73 23.51 -15.68 -1.85
N SER A 74 24.44 -14.80 -1.52
CA SER A 74 25.57 -14.29 -2.28
C SER A 74 25.96 -15.05 -3.55
N SER A 75 26.07 -14.31 -4.65
CA SER A 75 27.10 -14.56 -5.67
C SER A 75 27.73 -13.23 -6.06
N ASP A 76 28.99 -13.05 -5.67
CA ASP A 76 29.85 -11.94 -6.09
C ASP A 76 30.04 -11.97 -7.61
N SER A 77 29.75 -10.84 -8.25
CA SER A 77 30.46 -10.43 -9.47
C SER A 77 30.46 -8.90 -9.55
N SER A 78 31.66 -8.34 -9.43
CA SER A 78 32.00 -6.92 -9.53
C SER A 78 31.57 -6.29 -10.85
N THR A 79 30.84 -5.18 -10.78
CA THR A 79 31.10 -3.94 -11.55
C THR A 79 30.25 -2.80 -11.00
N ASP A 80 30.89 -1.65 -10.84
CA ASP A 80 30.40 -0.33 -10.44
C ASP A 80 28.89 -0.08 -10.64
N ASP A 81 28.15 -0.01 -9.54
CA ASP A 81 26.82 0.59 -9.50
C ASP A 81 26.71 1.45 -8.24
N GLU A 82 26.39 2.73 -8.44
CA GLU A 82 26.16 3.73 -7.39
C GLU A 82 25.21 3.17 -6.33
N GLU A 83 25.58 3.32 -5.05
CA GLU A 83 24.75 2.95 -3.89
C GLU A 83 23.32 3.44 -4.07
N ILE A 84 22.41 2.51 -4.33
CA ILE A 84 20.98 2.73 -4.17
C ILE A 84 20.74 2.81 -2.67
N GLU A 85 20.78 4.02 -2.10
CA GLU A 85 20.28 4.26 -0.75
C GLU A 85 18.87 3.67 -0.63
N SER A 86 18.68 2.77 0.33
CA SER A 86 17.36 2.24 0.65
C SER A 86 16.44 3.39 1.08
N PRO A 87 15.26 3.59 0.47
CA PRO A 87 14.36 4.62 0.94
C PRO A 87 13.62 4.15 2.20
N ASP A 88 13.35 5.10 3.11
CA ASP A 88 12.18 5.10 4.00
C ASP A 88 12.23 4.49 5.42
N GLY A 89 13.36 4.52 6.11
CA GLY A 89 13.36 4.47 7.58
C GLY A 89 12.61 5.66 8.23
N SER A 90 12.67 6.84 7.62
CA SER A 90 12.14 8.10 8.18
C SER A 90 10.62 8.19 8.12
N LEU A 91 10.00 7.86 6.98
CA LEU A 91 8.55 7.98 6.80
C LEU A 91 7.80 6.96 7.67
N GLN A 92 8.27 5.71 7.72
CA GLN A 92 7.61 4.68 8.53
C GLN A 92 7.64 5.01 10.03
N ASN A 93 8.73 5.60 10.51
CA ASN A 93 8.81 6.05 11.90
C ASN A 93 7.91 7.25 12.15
N LEU A 94 7.89 8.24 11.25
CA LEU A 94 6.97 9.37 11.31
C LEU A 94 5.51 8.93 11.35
N MET A 95 5.12 7.98 10.49
CA MET A 95 3.75 7.44 10.46
C MET A 95 3.40 6.65 11.71
N LYS A 96 4.35 5.89 12.29
CA LYS A 96 4.12 5.21 13.57
C LYS A 96 3.92 6.18 14.73
N ASP A 97 4.70 7.25 14.78
CA ASP A 97 4.58 8.26 15.83
C ASP A 97 3.31 9.09 15.67
N PHE A 98 2.97 9.45 14.43
CA PHE A 98 1.70 10.09 14.09
C PHE A 98 0.51 9.22 14.48
N GLN A 99 0.57 7.92 14.17
CA GLN A 99 -0.44 6.95 14.57
C GLN A 99 -0.61 6.91 16.09
N ARG A 100 0.47 6.77 16.87
CA ARG A 100 0.37 6.70 18.34
C ARG A 100 -0.32 7.94 18.91
N LYS A 101 0.09 9.14 18.47
CA LYS A 101 -0.55 10.40 18.87
C LYS A 101 -2.05 10.41 18.58
N LEU A 102 -2.44 9.99 17.36
CA LEU A 102 -3.84 9.91 16.96
C LEU A 102 -4.66 8.95 17.83
N GLN A 103 -4.09 7.78 18.13
CA GLN A 103 -4.78 6.79 18.95
C GLN A 103 -4.95 7.27 20.39
N ASP A 104 -3.92 7.87 20.97
CA ASP A 104 -3.98 8.44 22.32
C ASP A 104 -5.00 9.58 22.43
N GLN A 105 -5.12 10.40 21.37
CA GLN A 105 -6.00 11.57 21.35
C GLN A 105 -7.47 11.21 21.09
N TYR A 106 -7.74 10.28 20.16
CA TYR A 106 -9.10 10.07 19.65
C TYR A 106 -9.69 8.69 19.96
N ILE A 107 -8.88 7.66 20.20
CA ILE A 107 -9.38 6.31 20.48
C ILE A 107 -9.55 6.14 21.99
N ASN A 108 -10.65 6.69 22.51
CA ASN A 108 -11.12 6.44 23.87
C ASN A 108 -12.49 5.73 23.92
N SER A 109 -13.10 5.46 22.76
CA SER A 109 -14.46 4.91 22.71
C SER A 109 -14.45 3.38 22.64
N ASN A 110 -15.23 2.75 23.53
CA ASN A 110 -15.58 1.34 23.44
C ASN A 110 -16.64 1.06 22.35
N THR A 111 -17.01 2.08 21.57
CA THR A 111 -18.10 2.00 20.61
C THR A 111 -17.59 1.57 19.24
N THR A 112 -18.21 0.52 18.72
CA THR A 112 -17.92 -0.04 17.40
C THR A 112 -18.88 0.56 16.37
N ILE A 113 -18.38 0.82 15.16
CA ILE A 113 -19.22 1.09 13.99
C ILE A 113 -19.19 -0.09 13.03
N HIS A 114 -20.37 -0.55 12.61
CA HIS A 114 -20.50 -1.62 11.63
C HIS A 114 -20.52 -1.02 10.21
N ILE A 115 -19.64 -1.53 9.36
CA ILE A 115 -19.45 -1.03 8.00
C ILE A 115 -19.70 -2.19 7.04
N THR A 116 -20.78 -2.11 6.29
CA THR A 116 -21.11 -3.12 5.28
C THR A 116 -20.29 -2.86 4.03
N VAL A 117 -19.49 -3.84 3.62
CA VAL A 117 -18.65 -3.76 2.41
C VAL A 117 -19.04 -4.85 1.45
N ASN A 118 -19.31 -4.48 0.20
CA ASN A 118 -19.47 -5.43 -0.89
C ASN A 118 -18.09 -5.75 -1.49
N GLU A 119 -17.69 -7.01 -1.40
CA GLU A 119 -16.39 -7.56 -1.78
C GLU A 119 -16.09 -7.36 -3.28
N ASN A 120 -17.12 -7.40 -4.11
CA ASN A 120 -16.99 -7.14 -5.55
C ASN A 120 -16.75 -5.66 -5.85
N TYR A 121 -17.14 -4.77 -4.94
CA TYR A 121 -17.10 -3.31 -5.12
C TYR A 121 -16.47 -2.59 -3.92
N ILE A 122 -15.35 -3.10 -3.41
CA ILE A 122 -14.68 -2.58 -2.19
C ILE A 122 -14.42 -1.07 -2.28
N VAL A 123 -13.80 -0.60 -3.37
CA VAL A 123 -13.47 0.84 -3.55
C VAL A 123 -14.73 1.70 -3.48
N LYS A 124 -15.76 1.36 -4.27
CA LYS A 124 -17.03 2.09 -4.29
C LYS A 124 -17.75 2.05 -2.94
N SER A 125 -17.77 0.90 -2.28
CA SER A 125 -18.44 0.71 -0.99
C SER A 125 -17.79 1.57 0.09
N LEU A 126 -16.45 1.54 0.19
CA LEU A 126 -15.72 2.33 1.18
C LEU A 126 -15.74 3.82 0.88
N PHE A 127 -15.63 4.22 -0.40
CA PHE A 127 -15.81 5.62 -0.79
C PHE A 127 -17.19 6.14 -0.39
N GLN A 128 -18.25 5.38 -0.67
CA GLN A 128 -19.60 5.78 -0.29
C GLN A 128 -19.74 5.89 1.23
N TRP A 129 -19.22 4.90 1.98
CA TRP A 129 -19.25 4.95 3.43
C TRP A 129 -18.52 6.18 3.99
N VAL A 130 -17.30 6.48 3.51
CA VAL A 130 -16.53 7.66 3.99
C VAL A 130 -17.17 8.99 3.57
N LYS A 131 -17.88 9.02 2.44
CA LYS A 131 -18.66 10.20 2.01
C LYS A 131 -19.78 10.48 3.02
N ASP A 132 -20.47 9.44 3.47
CA ASP A 132 -21.64 9.55 4.34
C ASP A 132 -21.30 9.60 5.84
N ALA A 133 -20.09 9.16 6.23
CA ALA A 133 -19.64 9.11 7.61
C ALA A 133 -19.50 10.51 8.24
N SER A 134 -20.05 10.66 9.45
CA SER A 134 -19.76 11.80 10.31
C SER A 134 -18.35 11.71 10.91
N ASP A 135 -17.89 12.81 11.51
CA ASP A 135 -16.59 12.81 12.18
C ASP A 135 -16.56 11.82 13.36
N ASP A 136 -17.66 11.70 14.11
CA ASP A 136 -17.79 10.70 15.19
C ASP A 136 -17.72 9.27 14.65
N ASP A 137 -18.33 8.99 13.50
CA ASP A 137 -18.27 7.67 12.85
C ASP A 137 -16.85 7.27 12.47
N LEU A 138 -16.05 8.21 11.98
CA LEU A 138 -14.64 7.98 11.61
C LEU A 138 -13.76 7.66 12.83
N LEU A 139 -14.12 8.15 14.02
CA LEU A 139 -13.35 7.93 15.25
C LEU A 139 -13.70 6.60 15.95
N ARG A 140 -14.89 6.05 15.70
CA ARG A 140 -15.34 4.77 16.27
C ARG A 140 -14.54 3.59 15.74
N ARG A 141 -14.40 2.55 16.56
CA ARG A 141 -13.68 1.33 16.18
C ARG A 141 -14.41 0.64 15.02
N PRO A 142 -13.76 0.39 13.87
CA PRO A 142 -14.43 -0.20 12.73
C PRO A 142 -14.62 -1.71 12.90
N SER A 143 -15.79 -2.18 12.48
CA SER A 143 -16.09 -3.60 12.29
C SER A 143 -16.65 -3.81 10.90
N ILE A 144 -15.85 -4.39 10.02
CA ILE A 144 -16.28 -4.70 8.65
C ILE A 144 -17.23 -5.91 8.68
N VAL A 145 -18.38 -5.75 8.03
CA VAL A 145 -19.33 -6.82 7.75
C VAL A 145 -19.35 -7.02 6.24
N LEU A 146 -19.01 -8.23 5.81
CA LEU A 146 -18.98 -8.60 4.40
C LEU A 146 -20.37 -9.04 3.96
N VAL A 147 -20.77 -8.71 2.73
CA VAL A 147 -22.13 -9.00 2.25
C VAL A 147 -22.28 -10.48 1.90
N LEU A 148 -21.21 -11.14 1.46
CA LEU A 148 -21.24 -12.50 0.95
C LEU A 148 -20.61 -13.52 1.91
N GLU A 149 -19.96 -13.08 3.00
CA GLU A 149 -19.18 -13.93 3.91
C GLU A 149 -19.50 -13.70 5.39
N ASP A 150 -19.66 -14.79 6.14
CA ASP A 150 -19.73 -14.76 7.61
C ASP A 150 -18.32 -14.67 8.21
N VAL A 151 -18.06 -13.59 8.96
CA VAL A 151 -16.74 -13.28 9.52
C VAL A 151 -16.69 -13.53 11.03
N THR A 152 -15.66 -14.25 11.49
CA THR A 152 -15.38 -14.48 12.93
C THR A 152 -14.21 -13.67 13.50
N ASP A 153 -13.26 -13.22 12.67
CA ASP A 153 -12.15 -12.33 13.06
C ASP A 153 -12.30 -10.93 12.46
N THR A 154 -12.90 -10.02 13.22
CA THR A 154 -13.19 -8.65 12.79
C THR A 154 -11.94 -7.80 12.59
N GLY A 155 -10.84 -8.09 13.30
CA GLY A 155 -9.58 -7.33 13.18
C GLY A 155 -8.77 -7.73 11.96
N GLY A 156 -8.68 -9.04 11.68
CA GLY A 156 -8.03 -9.57 10.48
C GLY A 156 -8.73 -9.08 9.20
N VAL A 157 -10.06 -9.11 9.19
CA VAL A 157 -10.86 -8.67 8.03
C VAL A 157 -10.71 -7.18 7.75
N PHE A 158 -10.70 -6.32 8.78
CA PHE A 158 -10.44 -4.89 8.56
C PHE A 158 -9.11 -4.67 7.83
N ARG A 159 -8.02 -5.26 8.31
CA ARG A 159 -6.69 -5.10 7.68
C ARG A 159 -6.66 -5.62 6.24
N GLN A 160 -7.28 -6.77 5.99
CA GLN A 160 -7.36 -7.36 4.65
C GLN A 160 -8.15 -6.46 3.69
N ILE A 161 -9.31 -5.96 4.12
CA ILE A 161 -10.18 -5.11 3.29
C ILE A 161 -9.51 -3.77 2.98
N ILE A 162 -8.85 -3.15 3.97
CA ILE A 162 -8.10 -1.90 3.75
C ILE A 162 -6.90 -2.12 2.83
N SER A 163 -6.16 -3.22 2.99
CA SER A 163 -5.07 -3.56 2.06
C SER A 163 -5.59 -3.76 0.64
N THR A 164 -6.72 -4.47 0.49
CA THR A 164 -7.34 -4.73 -0.81
C THR A 164 -7.84 -3.44 -1.45
N PHE A 165 -8.43 -2.55 -0.64
CA PHE A 165 -8.85 -1.23 -1.07
C PHE A 165 -7.68 -0.43 -1.65
N TRP A 166 -6.56 -0.29 -0.93
CA TRP A 166 -5.42 0.48 -1.41
C TRP A 166 -4.76 -0.12 -2.66
N ASN A 167 -4.70 -1.45 -2.76
CA ASN A 167 -4.21 -2.10 -3.97
C ASN A 167 -5.12 -1.83 -5.17
N LYS A 168 -6.46 -1.92 -5.00
CA LYS A 168 -7.41 -1.59 -6.06
C LYS A 168 -7.40 -0.10 -6.45
N VAL A 169 -7.13 0.79 -5.49
CA VAL A 169 -6.94 2.23 -5.75
C VAL A 169 -5.69 2.46 -6.60
N LEU A 170 -4.60 1.73 -6.36
CA LEU A 170 -3.40 1.80 -7.19
C LEU A 170 -3.66 1.24 -8.60
N GLU A 171 -4.24 0.04 -8.70
CA GLU A 171 -4.45 -0.68 -9.97
C GLU A 171 -5.34 0.05 -10.98
N CYS A 172 -6.18 0.99 -10.53
CA CYS A 172 -7.09 1.68 -11.42
C CYS A 172 -6.44 2.83 -12.19
N ASP A 173 -5.24 3.30 -11.82
CA ASP A 173 -4.51 4.41 -12.44
C ASP A 173 -5.34 5.72 -12.60
N LEU A 174 -6.46 5.85 -11.87
CA LEU A 174 -7.35 7.02 -11.92
C LEU A 174 -7.00 8.07 -10.88
N TYR A 175 -6.43 7.63 -9.76
CA TYR A 175 -6.22 8.47 -8.58
C TYR A 175 -4.75 8.81 -8.38
N PHE A 176 -3.86 7.87 -8.70
CA PHE A 176 -2.43 8.01 -8.51
C PHE A 176 -1.69 7.50 -9.73
N THR A 177 -0.66 8.23 -10.15
CA THR A 177 0.32 7.79 -11.13
C THR A 177 1.67 7.71 -10.44
N ASN A 178 2.33 6.55 -10.52
CA ASN A 178 3.65 6.31 -9.91
C ASN A 178 3.69 6.69 -8.41
N GLY A 179 2.60 6.41 -7.69
CA GLY A 179 2.46 6.70 -6.27
C GLY A 179 2.26 8.17 -5.92
N ILE A 180 2.00 9.06 -6.90
CA ILE A 180 1.66 10.48 -6.72
C ILE A 180 0.21 10.73 -7.08
N ILE A 181 -0.52 11.50 -6.25
CA ILE A 181 -1.92 11.88 -6.51
C ILE A 181 -2.04 12.60 -7.85
N ASP A 182 -3.05 12.26 -8.64
CA ASP A 182 -3.42 12.98 -9.85
C ASP A 182 -4.60 13.91 -9.62
N ASN A 183 -4.96 14.69 -10.64
CA ASN A 183 -6.09 15.61 -10.57
C ASN A 183 -7.42 14.83 -10.58
N THR A 184 -7.85 14.39 -9.40
CA THR A 184 -9.09 13.62 -9.19
C THR A 184 -10.08 14.37 -8.30
N THR A 185 -11.37 14.20 -8.55
CA THR A 185 -12.46 14.77 -7.72
C THR A 185 -12.62 14.05 -6.39
N GLU A 186 -11.99 12.88 -6.22
CA GLU A 186 -12.10 12.05 -5.02
C GLU A 186 -10.94 12.29 -4.03
N SER A 187 -10.06 13.27 -4.29
CA SER A 187 -8.88 13.56 -3.44
C SER A 187 -9.23 13.78 -1.97
N HIS A 188 -10.29 14.54 -1.68
CA HIS A 188 -10.73 14.76 -0.31
C HIS A 188 -11.14 13.47 0.40
N ILE A 189 -11.79 12.53 -0.30
CA ILE A 189 -12.21 11.25 0.28
C ILE A 189 -11.03 10.29 0.42
N LEU A 190 -10.09 10.31 -0.52
CA LEU A 190 -8.83 9.60 -0.39
C LEU A 190 -8.05 10.10 0.84
N GLY A 191 -8.07 11.40 1.13
CA GLY A 191 -7.44 11.99 2.31
C GLY A 191 -8.08 11.47 3.59
N LYS A 192 -9.42 11.47 3.65
CA LYS A 192 -10.17 10.87 4.78
C LYS A 192 -9.86 9.38 4.97
N MET A 193 -9.84 8.62 3.87
CA MET A 193 -9.51 7.18 3.88
C MET A 193 -8.10 6.94 4.40
N LEU A 194 -7.16 7.82 4.05
CA LEU A 194 -5.78 7.75 4.47
C LEU A 194 -5.62 8.01 5.97
N PHE A 195 -6.26 9.08 6.46
CA PHE A 195 -6.39 9.36 7.89
C PHE A 195 -7.00 8.17 8.65
N TRP A 196 -8.14 7.67 8.18
CA TRP A 196 -8.88 6.60 8.82
C TRP A 196 -8.11 5.28 8.83
N THR A 197 -7.36 4.99 7.76
CA THR A 197 -6.43 3.85 7.68
C THR A 197 -5.38 3.92 8.78
N ILE A 198 -4.75 5.08 8.98
CA ILE A 198 -3.72 5.25 10.02
C ILE A 198 -4.33 5.11 11.41
N LEU A 199 -5.40 5.87 11.69
CA LEU A 199 -6.06 5.91 12.98
C LEU A 199 -6.36 4.50 13.51
N HIS A 200 -6.90 3.63 12.65
CA HIS A 200 -7.36 2.28 13.05
C HIS A 200 -6.36 1.15 12.77
N CYS A 201 -5.07 1.46 12.58
CA CYS A 201 -4.02 0.47 12.28
C CYS A 201 -4.30 -0.39 11.02
N GLY A 202 -4.92 0.21 10.01
CA GLY A 202 -5.06 -0.42 8.70
C GLY A 202 -3.70 -0.55 8.00
N LEU A 203 -3.63 -1.41 7.00
CA LEU A 203 -2.44 -1.52 6.17
C LEU A 203 -2.36 -0.30 5.24
N TRP A 204 -1.45 0.62 5.58
CA TRP A 204 -1.15 1.82 4.80
C TRP A 204 -0.58 1.48 3.40
N PRO A 205 -0.92 2.27 2.35
CA PRO A 205 -0.37 2.11 1.00
C PRO A 205 1.14 2.37 0.97
N GLN A 206 1.97 1.32 1.09
CA GLN A 206 3.43 1.44 1.09
C GLN A 206 4.01 2.02 -0.22
N TRP A 207 3.22 1.99 -1.30
CA TRP A 207 3.58 2.57 -2.59
C TRP A 207 3.37 4.10 -2.66
N LEU A 208 2.69 4.71 -1.68
CA LEU A 208 2.40 6.14 -1.69
C LEU A 208 3.70 6.93 -1.47
N HIS A 209 4.02 7.85 -2.38
CA HIS A 209 5.26 8.62 -2.28
C HIS A 209 5.22 9.54 -1.04
N LYS A 210 6.35 9.64 -0.32
CA LYS A 210 6.49 10.46 0.90
C LYS A 210 6.15 11.95 0.73
N LEU A 211 6.15 12.43 -0.51
CA LEU A 211 5.86 13.84 -0.85
C LEU A 211 4.51 14.29 -0.29
N HIS A 212 3.51 13.40 -0.21
CA HIS A 212 2.18 13.79 0.29
C HIS A 212 2.26 14.17 1.76
N ILE A 213 2.95 13.36 2.57
CA ILE A 213 3.16 13.67 3.98
C ILE A 213 4.00 14.94 4.14
N GLN A 214 5.08 15.08 3.36
CA GLN A 214 5.88 16.32 3.37
C GLN A 214 5.04 17.55 3.02
N TYR A 215 4.17 17.44 2.02
CA TYR A 215 3.23 18.50 1.65
C TYR A 215 2.21 18.80 2.75
N PHE A 216 1.71 17.77 3.44
CA PHE A 216 0.75 17.94 4.52
C PHE A 216 1.35 18.75 5.66
N ILE A 217 2.56 18.41 6.09
CA ILE A 217 3.22 19.05 7.24
C ILE A 217 4.08 20.28 6.86
N ASP A 218 3.94 20.76 5.63
CA ASP A 218 4.68 21.90 5.08
C ASP A 218 6.23 21.73 5.19
N GLU A 219 6.70 20.48 5.07
CA GLU A 219 8.13 20.13 4.97
C GLU A 219 8.66 20.41 3.57
N LYS A 220 9.94 20.78 3.47
CA LYS A 220 10.60 21.02 2.18
C LYS A 220 10.58 19.75 1.30
N ILE A 221 10.04 19.89 0.09
CA ILE A 221 10.01 18.84 -0.92
C ILE A 221 11.16 19.04 -1.91
N ASP A 222 11.98 18.01 -2.11
CA ASP A 222 12.95 17.97 -3.21
C ASP A 222 12.26 17.53 -4.51
N VAL A 223 11.61 18.50 -5.18
CA VAL A 223 10.82 18.25 -6.39
C VAL A 223 11.65 17.65 -7.53
N VAL A 224 12.96 17.91 -7.58
CA VAL A 224 13.83 17.34 -8.62
C VAL A 224 14.05 15.85 -8.38
N ASN A 225 14.30 15.47 -7.13
CA ASN A 225 14.43 14.05 -6.77
C ASN A 225 13.10 13.30 -6.93
N VAL A 226 11.98 13.91 -6.54
CA VAL A 226 10.65 13.32 -6.77
C VAL A 226 10.39 13.14 -8.27
N LEU A 227 10.73 14.12 -9.10
CA LEU A 227 10.60 14.01 -10.55
C LEU A 227 11.46 12.87 -11.11
N LYS A 228 12.70 12.72 -10.61
CA LYS A 228 13.61 11.65 -11.00
C LYS A 228 13.02 10.27 -10.76
N THR A 229 12.35 10.05 -9.62
CA THR A 229 11.82 8.74 -9.22
C THR A 229 10.43 8.44 -9.77
N THR A 230 9.65 9.46 -10.15
CA THR A 230 8.23 9.27 -10.52
C THR A 230 7.89 9.63 -11.97
N ASN A 231 8.72 10.39 -12.69
CA ASN A 231 8.49 10.68 -14.10
C ASN A 231 9.81 10.84 -14.87
N HIS A 232 10.41 9.71 -15.27
CA HIS A 232 11.69 9.69 -15.99
C HIS A 232 11.68 10.47 -17.30
N ASN A 233 10.55 10.53 -18.02
CA ASN A 233 10.46 11.23 -19.29
C ASN A 233 10.60 12.75 -19.11
N VAL A 234 9.88 13.30 -18.12
CA VAL A 234 9.95 14.73 -17.80
C VAL A 234 11.26 15.05 -17.07
N TYR A 235 11.78 14.14 -16.24
CA TYR A 235 13.12 14.30 -15.65
C TYR A 235 14.23 14.37 -16.72
N ARG A 236 14.12 13.58 -17.79
CA ARG A 236 15.05 13.66 -18.93
C ARG A 236 15.00 15.04 -19.59
N LEU A 237 13.80 15.58 -19.78
CA LEU A 237 13.63 16.94 -20.32
C LEU A 237 14.26 17.99 -19.40
N TYR A 238 13.99 17.91 -18.09
CA TYR A 238 14.62 18.73 -17.05
C TYR A 238 16.16 18.73 -17.18
N ARG A 239 16.77 17.54 -17.24
CA ARG A 239 18.23 17.37 -17.39
C ARG A 239 18.75 18.00 -18.68
N GLN A 240 18.06 17.80 -19.80
CA GLN A 240 18.50 18.37 -21.08
C GLN A 240 18.53 19.90 -21.03
N ILE A 241 17.48 20.52 -20.48
CA ILE A 241 17.40 21.98 -20.35
C ILE A 241 18.48 22.50 -19.40
N LYS A 242 18.63 21.89 -18.22
CA LYS A 242 19.62 22.29 -17.22
C LYS A 242 21.07 22.23 -17.72
N HIS A 243 21.38 21.28 -18.61
CA HIS A 243 22.72 21.08 -19.15
C HIS A 243 22.92 21.67 -20.55
N ASN A 244 22.00 22.53 -21.02
CA ASN A 244 22.06 23.15 -22.36
C ASN A 244 22.18 22.13 -23.52
N ILE A 245 21.58 20.95 -23.35
CA ILE A 245 21.44 19.94 -24.40
C ILE A 245 20.21 20.30 -25.24
N ASP A 246 20.27 20.07 -26.56
CA ASP A 246 19.12 20.33 -27.44
C ASP A 246 17.88 19.53 -27.01
N ALA A 247 16.86 20.25 -26.59
CA ALA A 247 15.59 19.72 -26.11
C ALA A 247 14.39 20.37 -26.82
N LYS A 248 14.61 21.17 -27.87
CA LYS A 248 13.59 22.08 -28.44
C LYS A 248 12.30 21.35 -28.82
N LYS A 249 12.43 20.19 -29.47
CA LYS A 249 11.27 19.37 -29.86
C LYS A 249 10.50 18.85 -28.64
N SER A 250 11.19 18.21 -27.70
CA SER A 250 10.58 17.64 -26.49
C SER A 250 9.94 18.73 -25.61
N LEU A 251 10.60 19.87 -25.50
CA LEU A 251 10.11 21.03 -24.77
C LEU A 251 8.83 21.60 -25.39
N ASN A 252 8.81 21.80 -26.70
CA ASN A 252 7.60 22.29 -27.39
C ASN A 252 6.43 21.33 -27.20
N VAL A 253 6.65 20.02 -27.30
CA VAL A 253 5.60 19.02 -27.03
C VAL A 253 5.12 19.10 -25.59
N TYR A 254 6.03 19.21 -24.62
CA TYR A 254 5.70 19.34 -23.20
C TYR A 254 4.83 20.57 -22.91
N LEU A 255 5.26 21.74 -23.39
CA LEU A 255 4.55 23.01 -23.18
C LEU A 255 3.17 22.99 -23.82
N SER A 256 3.07 22.51 -25.07
CA SER A 256 1.77 22.41 -25.77
C SER A 256 0.80 21.47 -25.07
N ASN A 257 1.26 20.30 -24.60
CA ASN A 257 0.41 19.34 -23.90
C ASN A 257 -0.09 19.84 -22.54
N ARG A 258 0.51 20.90 -22.00
CA ARG A 258 0.19 21.50 -20.70
C ARG A 258 -0.37 22.90 -20.79
N GLU A 259 -0.57 23.40 -22.01
CA GLU A 259 -1.09 24.74 -22.29
C GLU A 259 -0.29 25.84 -21.56
N ILE A 260 1.02 25.65 -21.40
CA ILE A 260 1.92 26.63 -20.79
C ILE A 260 2.30 27.68 -21.85
N ASP A 261 2.11 28.96 -21.53
CA ASP A 261 2.24 30.09 -22.44
C ASP A 261 3.58 30.85 -22.33
N GLY A 262 3.64 32.01 -23.00
CA GLY A 262 4.87 32.66 -23.47
C GLY A 262 5.86 33.12 -22.40
N GLU A 263 5.44 33.29 -21.15
CA GLU A 263 6.35 33.71 -20.06
C GLU A 263 7.48 32.70 -19.82
N PHE A 264 7.24 31.41 -20.08
CA PHE A 264 8.26 30.37 -19.97
C PHE A 264 9.50 30.65 -20.84
N SER A 265 9.30 31.24 -22.02
CA SER A 265 10.40 31.49 -22.97
C SER A 265 11.35 32.61 -22.51
N SER A 266 10.89 33.47 -21.59
CA SER A 266 11.68 34.58 -21.05
C SER A 266 12.61 34.17 -19.90
N LEU A 267 12.40 32.99 -19.32
CA LEU A 267 13.18 32.44 -18.21
C LEU A 267 14.58 31.98 -18.66
N SER A 268 15.55 32.08 -17.75
CA SER A 268 16.86 31.43 -17.91
C SER A 268 16.73 29.90 -17.98
N LYS A 269 17.79 29.20 -18.38
CA LYS A 269 17.76 27.73 -18.53
C LYS A 269 17.58 27.05 -17.17
N GLU A 270 18.22 27.58 -16.15
CA GLU A 270 18.08 27.14 -14.77
C GLU A 270 16.64 27.32 -14.27
N GLU A 271 16.03 28.46 -14.54
CA GLU A 271 14.63 28.75 -14.17
C GLU A 271 13.64 27.89 -14.97
N GLN A 272 13.88 27.67 -16.27
CA GLN A 272 13.07 26.77 -17.10
C GLN A 272 13.08 25.34 -16.56
N ALA A 273 14.26 24.85 -16.17
CA ALA A 273 14.38 23.52 -15.59
C ALA A 273 13.68 23.45 -14.22
N ALA A 274 13.93 24.41 -13.32
CA ALA A 274 13.26 24.48 -12.03
C ALA A 274 11.73 24.54 -12.17
N PHE A 275 11.23 25.37 -13.10
CA PHE A 275 9.81 25.48 -13.41
C PHE A 275 9.22 24.13 -13.82
N ILE A 276 9.86 23.38 -14.72
CA ILE A 276 9.34 22.07 -15.16
C ILE A 276 9.22 21.09 -13.99
N ALA A 277 10.22 21.06 -13.10
CA ALA A 277 10.19 20.17 -11.94
C ALA A 277 9.08 20.55 -10.95
N GLU A 278 8.98 21.82 -10.61
CA GLU A 278 7.94 22.32 -9.71
C GLU A 278 6.54 22.14 -10.32
N TYR A 279 6.39 22.47 -11.61
CA TYR A 279 5.12 22.39 -12.30
C TYR A 279 4.60 20.96 -12.35
N GLU A 280 5.47 20.03 -12.71
CA GLU A 280 5.13 18.61 -12.78
C GLU A 280 4.75 18.06 -11.42
N ILE A 281 5.51 18.32 -10.36
CA ILE A 281 5.31 17.65 -9.08
C ILE A 281 4.24 18.33 -8.23
N ILE A 282 4.20 19.67 -8.21
CA ILE A 282 3.35 20.45 -7.31
C ILE A 282 2.25 21.17 -8.08
N THR A 283 2.58 22.03 -9.05
CA THR A 283 1.62 22.99 -9.60
C THR A 283 0.40 22.34 -10.24
N ILE A 284 0.59 21.34 -11.12
CA ILE A 284 -0.54 20.67 -11.78
C ILE A 284 -1.40 19.84 -10.81
N ARG A 285 -0.84 19.49 -9.65
CA ARG A 285 -1.47 18.67 -8.62
C ARG A 285 -1.99 19.48 -7.44
N LYS A 286 -1.76 20.80 -7.43
CA LYS A 286 -1.98 21.65 -6.26
C LYS A 286 -3.37 21.48 -5.66
N LYS A 287 -4.42 21.56 -6.49
CA LYS A 287 -5.80 21.35 -6.02
C LYS A 287 -6.02 19.97 -5.41
N ALA A 288 -5.52 18.92 -6.06
CA ALA A 288 -5.66 17.55 -5.56
C ALA A 288 -4.89 17.34 -4.25
N LEU A 289 -3.69 17.92 -4.12
CA LEU A 289 -2.87 17.90 -2.90
C LEU A 289 -3.55 18.66 -1.75
N GLU A 290 -4.12 19.83 -2.03
CA GLU A 290 -4.88 20.62 -1.06
C GLU A 290 -6.12 19.87 -0.57
N GLU A 291 -6.93 19.31 -1.48
CA GLU A 291 -8.11 18.51 -1.11
C GLU A 291 -7.73 17.24 -0.34
N LEU A 292 -6.66 16.55 -0.76
CA LEU A 292 -6.13 15.39 -0.05
C LEU A 292 -5.66 15.77 1.38
N LYS A 293 -4.95 16.91 1.53
CA LYS A 293 -4.55 17.47 2.84
C LYS A 293 -5.76 17.79 3.69
N LEU A 294 -6.78 18.46 3.13
CA LEU A 294 -8.01 18.79 3.85
C LEU A 294 -8.78 17.55 4.34
N GLY A 295 -8.81 16.50 3.52
CA GLY A 295 -9.41 15.22 3.93
C GLY A 295 -8.61 14.50 5.01
N PHE A 296 -7.29 14.58 4.93
CA PHE A 296 -6.36 13.94 5.88
C PHE A 296 -6.32 14.68 7.23
N ASP A 297 -6.20 16.00 7.20
CA ASP A 297 -6.07 16.87 8.38
C ASP A 297 -7.42 17.25 9.00
N ARG A 298 -8.39 16.33 8.94
CA ARG A 298 -9.77 16.62 9.29
C ARG A 298 -9.98 17.03 10.76
N PHE A 299 -9.02 16.71 11.63
CA PHE A 299 -9.05 17.06 13.04
C PHE A 299 -7.91 18.00 13.45
N ASN A 300 -7.32 18.75 12.51
CA ASN A 300 -6.19 19.67 12.72
C ASN A 300 -4.97 18.99 13.38
N ILE A 301 -4.71 17.74 13.00
CA ILE A 301 -3.69 16.88 13.60
C ILE A 301 -2.29 17.37 13.22
N ILE A 302 -2.16 18.05 12.08
CA ILE A 302 -0.87 18.56 11.59
C ILE A 302 -0.35 19.71 12.47
N ASN A 303 -1.24 20.44 13.16
CA ASN A 303 -0.88 21.58 14.01
C ASN A 303 -0.77 21.24 15.51
N VAL A 304 -0.63 19.95 15.88
CA VAL A 304 -0.52 19.46 17.28
C VAL A 304 0.90 19.01 17.66
#